data_AF-A0A3N5N4V6-F1
#
_entry.id   AF-A0A3N5N4V6-F1
#
_cell.length_a   1.000
_cell.length_b   1.000
_cell.length_c   1.000
_cell.angle_alpha   90.00
_cell.angle_beta   90.00
_cell.angle_gamma   90.00
#
_symmetry.space_group_name_H-M   'P 1'
#
loop_
_entity.id
_entity.type
_entity.pdbx_description
1 polymer ?
#
loop_
_entity_poly.entity_id
_entity_poly.type
_entity_poly.pdbx_seq_one_letter_code
_entity_poly.pdbx_strand_id
1 'polypeptide(L)' 'MAVGLTIADDEVAVFVMDEKLGDNEVVAMNLEILKELGVKIYSNNLANDFEQMSTEAIARALLRYDSVLPY' A
#
# COMPACT_ATOMS: atom_id res chain seq x y z
N MET A 1 3.68 11.85 -4.92
CA MET A 1 3.96 12.60 -3.67
C MET A 1 4.11 11.68 -2.45
N ALA A 2 4.22 10.36 -2.59
CA ALA A 2 4.32 9.43 -1.46
C ALA A 2 5.77 9.05 -1.08
N VAL A 3 6.72 9.15 -2.01
CA VAL A 3 8.12 8.68 -1.81
C VAL A 3 8.88 9.49 -0.74
N GLY A 4 8.48 10.75 -0.48
CA GLY A 4 9.15 11.60 0.51
C GLY A 4 8.85 11.24 1.97
N LEU A 5 7.74 10.56 2.26
CA LEU A 5 7.35 10.17 3.61
C LEU A 5 8.11 8.92 4.09
N THR A 6 8.44 8.01 3.17
CA THR A 6 9.11 6.74 3.49
C THR A 6 10.57 6.91 3.96
N ILE A 7 11.21 8.04 3.64
CA ILE A 7 12.61 8.32 3.99
C ILE A 7 12.73 8.79 5.46
N ALA A 8 11.61 9.13 6.12
CA ALA A 8 11.59 9.71 7.46
C ALA A 8 11.49 8.68 8.63
N ASP A 9 11.67 7.38 8.38
CA ASP A 9 11.60 6.31 9.40
C ASP A 9 10.20 6.09 10.02
N ASP A 10 9.15 6.60 9.36
CA ASP A 10 7.75 6.42 9.76
C ASP A 10 7.17 5.11 9.20
N GLU A 11 6.27 4.47 9.96
CA GLU A 11 5.57 3.25 9.53
C GLU A 11 4.59 3.59 8.40
N VAL A 12 5.02 3.45 7.14
CA VAL A 12 4.18 3.66 5.95
C VAL A 12 3.64 2.32 5.45
N ALA A 13 2.34 2.29 5.13
CA ALA A 13 1.71 1.17 4.44
C ALA A 13 0.84 1.66 3.28
N VAL A 14 0.77 0.84 2.23
CA VAL A 14 -0.06 1.08 1.04
C VAL A 14 -1.21 0.09 1.04
N PHE A 15 -2.42 0.57 0.84
CA PHE A 15 -3.63 -0.26 0.77
C PHE A 15 -4.24 -0.14 -0.62
N VAL A 16 -4.34 -1.26 -1.33
CA VAL A 16 -5.03 -1.37 -2.63
C VAL A 16 -6.44 -1.90 -2.38
N MET A 17 -7.44 -1.11 -2.76
CA MET A 17 -8.84 -1.39 -2.46
C MET A 17 -9.61 -1.76 -3.73
N ASP A 18 -10.45 -2.78 -3.62
CA ASP A 18 -11.51 -3.27 -4.50
C ASP A 18 -11.09 -3.72 -5.90
N GLU A 19 -10.29 -2.95 -6.62
CA GLU A 19 -9.84 -3.28 -7.96
C GLU A 19 -8.44 -3.90 -7.97
N LYS A 20 -8.17 -4.68 -9.03
CA LYS A 20 -6.81 -5.17 -9.27
C LYS A 20 -5.95 -3.97 -9.65
N LEU A 21 -4.78 -3.84 -9.02
CA LEU A 21 -3.83 -2.81 -9.40
C LEU A 21 -3.41 -3.03 -10.86
N GLY A 22 -3.46 -1.96 -11.67
CA GLY A 22 -3.14 -2.05 -13.08
C GLY A 22 -1.68 -2.47 -13.32
N ASP A 23 -1.48 -3.51 -14.12
CA ASP A 23 -0.16 -3.98 -14.55
C ASP A 23 0.39 -3.05 -15.63
N ASN A 24 1.11 -2.00 -15.23
CA ASN A 24 1.87 -1.15 -16.13
C ASN A 24 3.32 -0.98 -15.65
N GLU A 25 4.24 -0.63 -16.55
CA GLU A 25 5.68 -0.52 -16.24
C GLU A 25 5.99 0.49 -15.12
N VAL A 26 5.23 1.59 -15.06
CA VAL A 26 5.41 2.62 -14.04
C VAL A 26 4.99 2.13 -12.66
N VAL A 27 3.87 1.40 -12.57
CA VAL A 27 3.37 0.78 -11.35
C VAL A 27 4.33 -0.30 -10.89
N ALA A 28 4.81 -1.16 -11.79
CA ALA A 28 5.80 -2.18 -11.47
C ALA A 28 7.08 -1.58 -10.87
N MET A 29 7.64 -0.55 -11.50
CA MET A 29 8.81 0.17 -10.99
C MET A 29 8.56 0.78 -9.61
N ASN A 30 7.40 1.41 -9.40
CA ASN A 30 7.04 1.99 -8.10
C ASN A 30 6.87 0.93 -7.01
N LEU A 31 6.30 -0.23 -7.34
CA LEU A 31 6.14 -1.35 -6.40
C LEU A 31 7.49 -1.95 -6.00
N GLU A 32 8.44 -2.06 -6.92
CA GLU A 32 9.80 -2.50 -6.61
C GLU A 32 10.48 -1.54 -5.63
N ILE A 33 10.39 -0.23 -5.88
CA ILE A 33 10.92 0.79 -4.97
C ILE A 33 10.28 0.67 -3.58
N LEU A 34 8.96 0.49 -3.50
CA LEU A 34 8.25 0.32 -2.23
C LEU A 34 8.73 -0.93 -1.47
N LYS A 35 9.01 -2.04 -2.19
CA LYS A 35 9.58 -3.25 -1.58
C LYS A 35 11.00 -3.02 -1.07
N GLU A 36 11.86 -2.33 -1.83
CA GLU A 36 13.22 -1.99 -1.40
C GLU A 36 13.22 -1.09 -0.16
N LEU A 37 12.24 -0.20 -0.05
CA LEU A 37 12.02 0.66 1.12
C LEU A 37 11.35 -0.06 2.30
N GLY A 38 10.99 -1.35 2.17
CA GLY A 38 10.36 -2.13 3.24
C GLY A 38 8.91 -1.74 3.54
N VAL A 39 8.23 -1.03 2.63
CA VAL A 39 6.83 -0.62 2.79
C VAL A 39 5.91 -1.82 2.62
N LYS A 40 4.97 -1.98 3.55
CA LYS A 40 3.96 -3.05 3.46
C LYS A 40 2.84 -2.66 2.51
N ILE A 41 2.47 -3.58 1.63
CA ILE A 41 1.40 -3.40 0.65
C ILE A 41 0.33 -4.44 0.92
N TYR A 42 -0.87 -3.95 1.21
CA TYR A 42 -2.05 -4.75 1.51
C TYR A 42 -3.09 -4.64 0.40
N SER A 43 -3.88 -5.69 0.19
CA SER A 43 -5.01 -5.70 -0.74
C SER A 43 -6.21 -6.41 -0.13
N ASN A 44 -7.43 -5.90 -0.39
CA ASN A 44 -8.66 -6.64 -0.12
C ASN A 44 -9.16 -7.45 -1.33
N ASN A 45 -8.54 -7.27 -2.50
CA ASN A 45 -8.84 -8.02 -3.71
C ASN A 45 -7.87 -9.20 -3.87
N LEU A 46 -8.44 -10.41 -3.97
CA LEU A 46 -7.72 -11.68 -4.15
C LEU A 46 -6.98 -11.78 -5.50
N ALA A 47 -7.30 -10.93 -6.47
CA ALA A 47 -6.64 -10.88 -7.77
C ALA A 47 -5.27 -10.17 -7.73
N ASN A 48 -4.90 -9.57 -6.59
CA ASN A 48 -3.60 -8.95 -6.37
C ASN A 48 -2.65 -9.89 -5.63
N ASP A 49 -1.38 -9.94 -6.03
CA ASP A 49 -0.32 -10.74 -5.39
C ASP A 49 0.27 -10.06 -4.12
N PHE A 50 -0.49 -9.20 -3.47
CA PHE A 50 -0.09 -8.48 -2.25
C PHE A 50 -0.60 -9.15 -0.98
N GLU A 51 -0.20 -8.64 0.19
CA GLU A 51 -0.65 -9.19 1.48
C GLU A 51 -2.17 -9.01 1.62
N GLN A 52 -2.88 -10.14 1.66
CA GLN A 52 -4.34 -10.13 1.66
C GLN A 52 -4.88 -9.74 3.03
N MET A 53 -5.77 -8.75 3.04
CA MET A 53 -6.40 -8.25 4.25
C MET A 53 -7.85 -7.89 3.99
N SER A 54 -8.77 -8.35 4.85
CA SER A 54 -10.18 -8.02 4.70
C SER A 54 -10.43 -6.53 4.87
N THR A 55 -11.50 -6.01 4.26
CA THR A 55 -11.91 -4.60 4.39
C THR A 55 -12.07 -4.18 5.87
N GLU A 56 -12.57 -5.07 6.73
CA GLU A 56 -12.70 -4.82 8.16
C GLU A 56 -11.34 -4.71 8.87
N ALA A 57 -10.37 -5.54 8.49
CA ALA A 57 -9.02 -5.48 9.03
C ALA A 57 -8.29 -4.23 8.54
N ILE A 58 -8.46 -3.83 7.27
CA ILE A 58 -7.96 -2.56 6.73
C ILE A 58 -8.55 -1.39 7.50
N ALA A 59 -9.88 -1.37 7.73
CA ALA A 59 -10.52 -0.31 8.50
C ALA A 59 -9.94 -0.16 9.91
N ARG A 60 -9.60 -1.27 10.58
CA ARG A 60 -8.93 -1.26 11.90
C ARG A 60 -7.47 -0.84 11.80
N ALA A 61 -6.76 -1.24 10.75
CA ALA A 61 -5.37 -0.86 10.52
C ALA A 61 -5.24 0.64 10.28
N LEU A 62 -6.14 1.25 9.49
CA LEU A 62 -6.16 2.67 9.18
C LEU A 62 -6.24 3.55 10.44
N LEU A 63 -6.87 3.08 11.52
CA LEU A 63 -6.93 3.80 12.80
C LEU A 63 -5.58 3.92 13.51
N ARG A 64 -4.57 3.14 13.10
CA ARG A 64 -3.22 3.17 13.69
C ARG A 64 -2.31 4.20 13.01
N TYR A 65 -2.73 4.79 11.90
CA TYR A 65 -1.95 5.76 11.16
C TYR A 65 -2.45 7.17 11.46
N ASP A 66 -1.53 8.12 11.64
CA ASP A 66 -1.87 9.52 11.90
C ASP A 66 -2.41 10.24 10.67
N SER A 67 -2.13 9.72 9.47
CA SER A 67 -2.51 10.35 8.20
C SER A 67 -2.85 9.31 7.14
N VAL A 68 -3.92 9.57 6.40
CA VAL A 68 -4.40 8.73 5.30
C VAL A 68 -4.56 9.58 4.05
N LEU A 69 -3.94 9.15 2.95
CA LEU A 69 -3.97 9.82 1.65
C LEU A 69 -4.72 8.94 0.64
N PRO A 70 -6.00 9.21 0.34
CA PRO A 70 -6.74 8.49 -0.68
C PRO A 70 -6.35 8.95 -2.09
N TYR A 71 -6.29 8.01 -3.03
CA TYR A 71 -5.96 8.23 -4.45
C TYR A 71 -6.94 7.48 -5.36
#